data_AF-A0A1V5PBB2-F1
#
_entry.id   AF-A0A1V5PBB2-F1
#
_cell.length_a   1.000
_cell.length_b   1.000
_cell.length_c   1.000
_cell.angle_alpha   90.00
_cell.angle_beta   90.00
_cell.angle_gamma   90.00
#
_symmetry.space_group_name_H-M   'P 1'
#
loop_
_entity.id
_entity.type
_entity.pdbx_description
1 polymer ?
#
loop_
_entity_poly.entity_id
_entity_poly.type
_entity_poly.pdbx_seq_one_letter_code
_entity_poly.pdbx_strand_id
1 'polypeptide(L)'
;MNSDIGFARFRRAYRKAMINLNKAKNIMKEKGNSEEFYSFLSRALTEYIGDKVNLPPAGLTLTDMFFILEEKQVDKEILELFRRTYESCEYGRFAPGGSGEENMRHALEMTEKIIVKLEKYM
;
A
#
# COMPACT_ATOMS: atom_id res chain seq x y z
N MET A 1 2.47 -20.66 22.99
CA MET A 1 3.40 -19.53 23.18
C MET A 1 3.77 -18.81 21.87
N ASN A 2 2.85 -18.68 20.90
CA ASN A 2 3.17 -18.06 19.59
C ASN A 2 2.39 -16.76 19.29
N SER A 3 1.53 -16.34 20.21
CA SER A 3 0.62 -15.20 20.04
C SER A 3 1.34 -13.85 20.09
N ASP A 4 2.41 -13.72 20.88
CA ASP A 4 3.15 -12.46 21.05
C ASP A 4 3.98 -12.09 19.82
N ILE A 5 4.59 -13.07 19.16
CA ILE A 5 5.44 -12.85 17.97
C ILE A 5 4.56 -12.43 16.78
N GLY A 6 3.40 -13.07 16.60
CA GLY A 6 2.42 -12.68 15.57
C GLY A 6 1.88 -11.27 15.80
N PHE A 7 1.47 -10.96 17.03
CA PHE A 7 0.93 -9.64 17.37
C PHE A 7 1.97 -8.52 17.28
N ALA A 8 3.23 -8.78 17.65
CA ALA A 8 4.33 -7.83 17.45
C ALA A 8 4.61 -7.59 15.96
N ARG A 9 4.55 -8.64 15.13
CA ARG A 9 4.75 -8.56 13.68
C ARG A 9 3.67 -7.73 13.00
N PHE A 10 2.41 -7.96 13.34
CA PHE A 10 1.29 -7.22 12.75
C PHE A 10 1.36 -5.72 13.06
N ARG A 11 1.69 -5.37 14.31
CA ARG A 11 1.95 -3.97 14.67
C ARG A 11 3.16 -3.39 13.95
N ARG A 12 4.19 -4.18 13.67
CA ARG A 12 5.36 -3.75 12.89
C ARG A 12 5.00 -3.47 11.43
N ALA A 13 4.19 -4.32 10.80
CA ALA A 13 3.72 -4.14 9.43
C ALA A 13 2.98 -2.80 9.28
N TYR A 14 2.00 -2.55 10.17
CA TYR A 14 1.26 -1.29 10.19
C TYR A 14 2.18 -0.07 10.40
N ARG A 15 3.13 -0.13 11.35
CA ARG A 15 4.07 0.98 11.59
C ARG A 15 4.95 1.28 10.37
N LYS A 16 5.46 0.25 9.68
CA LYS A 16 6.26 0.46 8.45
C LYS A 16 5.44 1.09 7.34
N ALA A 17 4.21 0.61 7.14
CA ALA A 17 3.26 1.24 6.22
C ALA A 17 3.10 2.73 6.52
N MET A 18 2.82 3.10 7.78
CA MET A 18 2.68 4.52 8.16
C MET A 18 3.96 5.34 7.93
N ILE A 19 5.14 4.76 8.11
CA ILE A 19 6.41 5.43 7.79
C ILE A 19 6.49 5.74 6.29
N ASN A 20 6.14 4.80 5.41
CA ASN A 20 6.12 5.03 3.96
C ASN A 20 5.08 6.10 3.57
N LEU A 21 3.89 6.08 4.16
CA LEU A 21 2.86 7.10 3.89
C LEU A 21 3.28 8.49 4.36
N ASN A 22 3.98 8.59 5.49
CA ASN A 22 4.54 9.86 5.94
C ASN A 22 5.66 10.37 5.02
N LYS A 23 6.47 9.48 4.44
CA LYS A 23 7.45 9.86 3.40
C LYS A 23 6.73 10.37 2.15
N ALA A 24 5.71 9.66 1.66
CA ALA A 24 4.90 10.11 0.54
C ALA A 24 4.29 11.50 0.80
N LYS A 25 3.71 11.74 1.99
CA LYS A 25 3.20 13.06 2.41
C LYS A 25 4.24 14.17 2.34
N ASN A 26 5.49 13.89 2.67
CA ASN A 26 6.56 14.87 2.60
C ASN A 26 6.99 15.14 1.15
N ILE A 27 7.17 14.07 0.35
CA ILE A 27 7.50 14.18 -1.07
C ILE A 27 6.45 14.96 -1.86
N MET A 28 5.17 14.81 -1.53
CA MET A 28 4.08 15.54 -2.19
C MET A 28 4.19 17.07 -2.06
N LYS A 29 4.94 17.58 -1.07
CA LYS A 29 5.19 19.03 -0.91
C LYS A 29 6.25 19.56 -1.87
N GLU A 30 7.01 18.67 -2.48
CA GLU A 30 8.08 18.99 -3.41
C GLU A 30 7.55 18.94 -4.85
N LYS A 31 7.99 19.89 -5.70
CA LYS A 31 7.53 19.94 -7.09
C LYS A 31 8.25 18.87 -7.93
N GLY A 32 7.47 18.12 -8.72
CA GLY A 32 8.01 17.20 -9.73
C GLY A 32 8.33 15.78 -9.22
N ASN A 33 8.04 15.45 -7.96
CA ASN A 33 8.43 14.17 -7.36
C ASN A 33 7.27 13.15 -7.31
N SER A 34 6.39 13.14 -8.32
CA SER A 34 5.26 12.20 -8.36
C SER A 34 5.71 10.74 -8.47
N GLU A 35 6.80 10.47 -9.19
CA GLU A 35 7.37 9.11 -9.33
C GLU A 35 7.73 8.51 -7.95
N GLU A 36 8.49 9.26 -7.17
CA GLU A 36 8.91 8.84 -5.83
C GLU A 36 7.72 8.74 -4.88
N PHE A 37 6.77 9.68 -4.97
CA PHE A 37 5.52 9.64 -4.22
C PHE A 37 4.75 8.33 -4.41
N TYR A 38 4.46 7.94 -5.66
CA TYR A 38 3.72 6.70 -5.93
C TYR A 38 4.54 5.45 -5.62
N SER A 39 5.87 5.54 -5.69
CA SER A 39 6.76 4.47 -5.25
C SER A 39 6.64 4.21 -3.75
N PHE A 40 6.48 5.25 -2.92
CA PHE A 40 6.19 5.06 -1.50
C PHE A 40 4.82 4.45 -1.23
N LEU A 41 3.78 4.80 -2.00
CA LEU A 41 2.43 4.24 -1.81
C LEU A 41 2.35 2.75 -2.16
N SER A 42 2.80 2.39 -3.36
CA SER A 42 2.91 0.99 -3.81
C SER A 42 3.76 0.15 -2.86
N ARG A 43 4.91 0.68 -2.42
CA ARG A 43 5.76 0.04 -1.40
C ARG A 43 5.03 -0.15 -0.07
N ALA A 44 4.26 0.84 0.39
CA ALA A 44 3.48 0.71 1.63
C ALA A 44 2.50 -0.47 1.56
N LEU A 45 1.80 -0.63 0.44
CA LEU A 45 0.87 -1.75 0.22
C LEU A 45 1.60 -3.09 0.13
N THR A 46 2.65 -3.17 -0.69
CA THR A 46 3.40 -4.42 -0.91
C THR A 46 4.13 -4.89 0.34
N GLU A 47 4.82 -4.01 1.05
CA GLU A 47 5.48 -4.35 2.31
C GLU A 47 4.49 -4.73 3.40
N TYR A 48 3.34 -4.04 3.47
CA TYR A 48 2.30 -4.35 4.46
C TYR A 48 1.72 -5.75 4.26
N ILE A 49 1.29 -6.07 3.03
CA ILE A 49 0.72 -7.38 2.69
C ILE A 49 1.77 -8.47 2.93
N GLY A 50 2.98 -8.29 2.39
CA GLY A 50 4.09 -9.24 2.56
C GLY A 50 4.42 -9.52 4.03
N ASP A 51 4.56 -8.47 4.86
CA ASP A 51 4.82 -8.63 6.29
C ASP A 51 3.67 -9.35 7.02
N LYS A 52 2.40 -9.07 6.66
CA LYS A 52 1.21 -9.70 7.25
C LYS A 52 1.09 -11.18 6.92
N VAL A 53 1.49 -11.60 5.72
CA VAL A 53 1.46 -13.01 5.30
C VAL A 53 2.81 -13.73 5.40
N ASN A 54 3.82 -13.05 5.95
CA ASN A 54 5.17 -13.58 6.12
C ASN A 54 5.85 -13.99 4.80
N LEU A 55 5.63 -13.20 3.74
CA LEU A 55 6.30 -13.35 2.46
C LEU A 55 7.27 -12.18 2.24
N PRO A 56 8.44 -12.42 1.60
CA PRO A 56 9.32 -11.34 1.18
C PRO A 56 8.56 -10.38 0.25
N PRO A 57 8.53 -9.06 0.54
CA PRO A 57 7.88 -8.09 -0.35
C PRO A 57 8.52 -8.01 -1.73
N ALA A 58 9.82 -8.34 -1.81
CA ALA A 58 10.56 -8.41 -3.06
C ALA A 58 9.99 -9.54 -3.93
N GLY A 59 9.42 -9.17 -5.07
CA GLY A 59 8.82 -10.09 -6.03
C GLY A 59 7.31 -10.27 -5.90
N LEU A 60 6.65 -9.65 -4.90
CA LEU A 60 5.19 -9.64 -4.86
C LEU A 60 4.64 -8.72 -5.96
N THR A 61 3.91 -9.30 -6.90
CA THR A 61 3.18 -8.56 -7.94
C THR A 61 1.79 -8.15 -7.46
N LEU A 62 1.13 -7.25 -8.21
CA LEU A 62 -0.28 -6.95 -8.01
C LEU A 62 -1.15 -8.21 -8.04
N THR A 63 -0.88 -9.11 -8.99
CA THR A 63 -1.61 -10.37 -9.13
C THR A 63 -1.43 -11.26 -7.91
N ASP A 64 -0.20 -11.43 -7.41
CA ASP A 64 0.06 -12.24 -6.21
C ASP A 64 -0.67 -11.68 -4.99
N MET A 65 -0.57 -10.37 -4.77
CA MET A 65 -1.25 -9.71 -3.66
C MET A 65 -2.77 -9.80 -3.78
N PHE A 66 -3.32 -9.69 -4.99
CA PHE A 66 -4.76 -9.83 -5.20
C PHE A 66 -5.25 -11.23 -4.83
N PHE A 67 -4.56 -12.29 -5.29
CA PHE A 67 -4.88 -13.67 -4.92
C PHE A 67 -4.80 -13.90 -3.40
N ILE A 68 -3.75 -13.40 -2.76
CA ILE A 68 -3.59 -13.49 -1.29
C ILE A 68 -4.79 -12.86 -0.56
N LEU A 69 -5.25 -11.70 -1.01
CA LEU A 69 -6.38 -11.00 -0.39
C LEU A 69 -7.71 -11.71 -0.67
N GLU A 70 -7.89 -12.30 -1.85
CA GLU A 70 -9.05 -13.14 -2.16
C GLU A 70 -9.11 -14.40 -1.30
N GLU A 71 -7.99 -15.11 -1.13
CA GLU A 71 -7.91 -16.30 -0.26
C GLU A 71 -8.24 -15.97 1.21
N LYS A 72 -7.93 -14.75 1.63
CA LYS A 72 -8.30 -14.20 2.95
C LYS A 72 -9.75 -13.72 3.04
N GLN A 73 -10.54 -13.89 1.99
CA GLN A 73 -11.95 -13.50 1.92
C GLN A 73 -12.16 -12.01 2.20
N VAL A 74 -11.23 -11.17 1.73
CA VAL A 74 -11.39 -9.72 1.77
C VAL A 74 -12.59 -9.31 0.91
N ASP A 75 -13.42 -8.40 1.42
CA ASP A 75 -14.63 -7.97 0.69
C ASP A 75 -14.29 -7.46 -0.71
N LYS A 76 -15.12 -7.80 -1.70
CA LYS A 76 -14.93 -7.43 -3.11
C LYS A 76 -14.74 -5.92 -3.32
N GLU A 77 -15.43 -5.09 -2.54
CA GLU A 77 -15.27 -3.64 -2.60
C GLU A 77 -13.87 -3.18 -2.18
N ILE A 78 -13.24 -3.87 -1.23
CA ILE A 78 -11.89 -3.57 -0.74
C ILE A 78 -10.85 -4.07 -1.74
N LEU A 79 -11.07 -5.26 -2.32
CA LEU A 79 -10.24 -5.82 -3.38
C LEU A 79 -10.19 -4.92 -4.61
N GLU A 80 -11.36 -4.47 -5.08
CA GLU A 80 -11.44 -3.56 -6.22
C GLU A 80 -10.78 -2.21 -5.91
N LEU A 81 -10.97 -1.72 -4.68
CA LEU A 81 -10.33 -0.50 -4.25
C LEU A 81 -8.80 -0.62 -4.21
N PHE A 82 -8.30 -1.73 -3.69
CA PHE A 82 -6.88 -2.06 -3.68
C PHE A 82 -6.32 -2.11 -5.09
N ARG A 83 -6.97 -2.87 -6.00
CA ARG A 83 -6.56 -3.00 -7.40
C ARG A 83 -6.44 -1.64 -8.08
N ARG A 84 -7.50 -0.84 -8.05
CA ARG A 84 -7.52 0.50 -8.69
C ARG A 84 -6.46 1.44 -8.11
N THR A 85 -6.30 1.42 -6.78
CA THR A 85 -5.32 2.29 -6.12
C THR A 85 -3.89 1.88 -6.49
N TYR A 86 -3.61 0.58 -6.53
CA TYR A 86 -2.29 0.07 -6.92
C TYR A 86 -1.98 0.37 -8.38
N GLU A 87 -2.92 0.12 -9.30
CA GLU A 87 -2.79 0.46 -10.72
C GLU A 87 -2.58 1.98 -10.94
N SER A 88 -3.29 2.81 -10.18
CA SER A 88 -3.08 4.26 -10.19
C SER A 88 -1.66 4.65 -9.75
N CYS A 89 -1.10 3.95 -8.77
CA CYS A 89 0.29 4.17 -8.36
C CYS A 89 1.28 3.80 -9.47
N GLU A 90 1.07 2.65 -10.13
CA GLU A 90 1.93 2.23 -11.24
C GLU A 90 1.84 3.21 -12.41
N TYR A 91 0.63 3.63 -12.80
CA TYR A 91 0.45 4.64 -13.84
C TYR A 91 1.11 5.97 -13.46
N GLY A 92 0.87 6.45 -12.24
CA GLY A 92 1.40 7.71 -11.74
C GLY A 92 2.93 7.74 -11.67
N ARG A 93 3.58 6.58 -11.52
CA ARG A 93 5.05 6.45 -11.55
C ARG A 93 5.63 6.78 -12.92
N PHE A 94 4.90 6.46 -14.00
CA PHE A 94 5.39 6.60 -15.38
C PHE A 94 4.67 7.69 -16.19
N ALA A 95 3.76 8.45 -15.55
CA ALA A 95 2.96 9.46 -16.23
C ALA A 95 3.83 10.65 -16.71
N PRO A 96 3.82 10.97 -18.02
CA PRO A 96 4.57 12.10 -18.55
C PRO A 96 4.02 13.43 -18.01
N GLY A 97 4.91 14.29 -17.51
CA GLY A 97 4.53 15.55 -16.86
C GLY A 97 4.14 15.42 -15.38
N GLY A 98 4.23 14.21 -14.81
CA GLY A 98 3.92 13.94 -13.41
C GLY A 98 2.43 13.90 -13.10
N SER A 99 2.08 13.90 -11.82
CA SER A 99 0.69 13.94 -11.36
C SER A 99 0.34 15.25 -10.68
N GLY A 100 -0.91 15.69 -10.86
CA GLY A 100 -1.48 16.80 -10.11
C GLY A 100 -1.60 16.47 -8.63
N GLU A 101 -1.47 17.50 -7.80
CA GLU A 101 -1.49 17.40 -6.33
C GLU A 101 -2.78 16.77 -5.79
N GLU A 102 -3.93 17.02 -6.45
CA GLU A 102 -5.20 16.40 -6.10
C GLU A 102 -5.20 14.88 -6.30
N ASN A 103 -4.68 14.40 -7.44
CA ASN A 103 -4.57 12.96 -7.70
C ASN A 103 -3.62 12.28 -6.71
N MET A 104 -2.52 12.95 -6.37
CA MET A 104 -1.58 12.46 -5.35
C MET A 104 -2.26 12.38 -3.97
N ARG A 105 -2.93 13.45 -3.53
CA ARG A 105 -3.71 13.44 -2.27
C ARG A 105 -4.71 12.29 -2.22
N HIS A 106 -5.50 12.14 -3.27
CA HIS A 106 -6.50 11.08 -3.35
C HIS A 106 -5.84 9.68 -3.26
N ALA A 107 -4.77 9.43 -4.01
CA ALA A 107 -4.05 8.15 -3.95
C ALA A 107 -3.51 7.83 -2.55
N LEU A 108 -2.98 8.84 -1.85
CA LEU A 108 -2.50 8.71 -0.47
C LEU A 108 -3.65 8.34 0.49
N GLU A 109 -4.78 9.06 0.42
CA GLU A 109 -5.96 8.80 1.26
C GLU A 109 -6.53 7.39 1.02
N MET A 110 -6.61 6.96 -0.24
CA MET A 110 -7.09 5.63 -0.58
C MET A 110 -6.13 4.54 -0.09
N THR A 111 -4.82 4.78 -0.18
CA THR A 111 -3.80 3.85 0.36
C THR A 111 -3.92 3.71 1.88
N GLU A 112 -4.05 4.82 2.62
CA GLU A 112 -4.29 4.80 4.07
C GLU A 112 -5.56 4.02 4.42
N LYS A 113 -6.65 4.28 3.70
CA LYS A 113 -7.94 3.61 3.90
C LYS A 113 -7.86 2.11 3.65
N ILE A 114 -7.13 1.68 2.62
CA ILE A 114 -6.93 0.25 2.31
C ILE A 114 -6.21 -0.42 3.47
N ILE A 115 -5.09 0.13 3.94
CA ILE A 115 -4.31 -0.47 5.05
C ILE A 115 -5.17 -0.62 6.31
N VAL A 116 -5.93 0.41 6.67
CA VAL A 116 -6.85 0.36 7.82
C VAL A 116 -7.94 -0.69 7.63
N LYS A 117 -8.49 -0.82 6.42
CA LYS A 117 -9.52 -1.83 6.11
C LYS A 117 -8.97 -3.25 6.16
N LEU A 118 -7.75 -3.46 5.66
CA LEU A 118 -7.10 -4.77 5.63
C LEU A 118 -6.75 -5.30 7.03
N GLU A 119 -6.54 -4.44 8.03
CA GLU A 119 -6.35 -4.89 9.44
C GLU A 119 -7.48 -5.78 9.96
N LYS A 120 -8.69 -5.69 9.39
CA LYS A 120 -9.82 -6.55 9.78
C LYS A 120 -9.71 -8.00 9.29
N TYR A 121 -8.85 -8.26 8.30
CA TYR A 121 -8.70 -9.55 7.61
C TYR A 121 -7.32 -10.19 7.83
N MET A 122 -6.36 -9.46 8.39
CA MET A 122 -4.93 -9.81 8.38
C MET A 122 -4.21 -9.65 9.70
#